data_AF-A0A352NYH6-F1
#
_entry.id   AF-A0A352NYH6-F1
#
_cell.length_a   1.000
_cell.length_b   1.000
_cell.length_c   1.000
_cell.angle_alpha   90.00
_cell.angle_beta   90.00
_cell.angle_gamma   90.00
#
_symmetry.space_group_name_H-M   'P 1'
#
loop_
_entity.id
_entity.type
_entity.pdbx_description
1 polymer ?
#
loop_
_entity_poly.entity_id
_entity_poly.type
_entity_poly.pdbx_seq_one_letter_code
_entity_poly.pdbx_strand_id
1 'polypeptide(L)' 'MKPIELKIKGLNSFMDTQTIDFRKLTSRGIFGIFGPTGSGKS' A
#
# COMPACT_ATOMS: atom_id res chain seq x y z
N MET A 1 8.67 13.97 -6.85
CA MET A 1 7.91 13.96 -5.58
C MET A 1 7.85 12.52 -5.07
N LYS A 2 8.24 12.24 -3.81
CA LYS A 2 8.28 10.88 -3.23
C LYS A 2 7.08 10.71 -2.27
N PRO A 3 6.25 9.66 -2.40
CA PRO A 3 5.17 9.42 -1.46
C PRO A 3 5.72 9.10 -0.07
N ILE A 4 5.04 9.61 0.97
CA ILE A 4 5.44 9.45 2.39
C ILE A 4 4.50 8.47 3.10
N GLU A 5 3.19 8.65 2.92
CA GLU A 5 2.14 7.81 3.51
C GLU A 5 0.96 7.69 2.54
N LEU A 6 0.28 6.54 2.57
CA LEU A 6 -1.05 6.36 1.97
C LEU A 6 -2.00 5.82 3.04
N LYS A 7 -3.16 6.48 3.19
CA LYS A 7 -4.26 6.03 4.04
C LYS A 7 -5.52 5.86 3.20
N ILE A 8 -6.07 4.66 3.17
CA ILE A 8 -7.24 4.32 2.35
C ILE A 8 -8.29 3.56 3.17
N LYS A 9 -9.56 3.78 2.87
CA LYS A 9 -10.71 3.07 3.44
C LYS A 9 -11.87 3.16 2.45
N GLY A 10 -12.65 2.08 2.33
CA GLY A 10 -13.85 2.04 1.50
C GLY A 10 -13.58 2.03 0.00
N LEU A 11 -12.37 1.67 -0.43
CA LEU A 11 -11.99 1.57 -1.84
C LEU A 11 -11.76 0.10 -2.21
N ASN A 12 -12.48 -0.40 -3.22
CA ASN A 12 -12.41 -1.80 -3.65
C ASN A 12 -12.51 -2.77 -2.45
N SER A 13 -11.51 -3.62 -2.26
CA SER A 13 -11.40 -4.61 -1.18
C SER A 13 -10.98 -4.02 0.18
N PHE A 14 -10.61 -2.74 0.25
CA PHE A 14 -10.11 -2.08 1.46
C PHE A 14 -11.26 -1.55 2.32
N MET A 15 -12.10 -2.45 2.87
CA MET A 15 -13.24 -2.06 3.72
C MET A 15 -12.79 -1.29 4.98
N ASP A 16 -11.72 -1.76 5.61
CA ASP A 16 -11.10 -1.13 6.77
C ASP A 16 -9.95 -0.19 6.39
N THR A 17 -9.62 0.72 7.32
CA THR A 17 -8.51 1.65 7.13
C THR A 17 -7.19 0.91 6.99
N GLN A 18 -6.55 1.08 5.84
CA GLN A 18 -5.17 0.67 5.61
C GLN A 18 -4.26 1.88 5.70
N THR A 19 -3.04 1.67 6.21
CA THR A 19 -2.00 2.70 6.28
C THR A 19 -0.69 2.11 5.78
N ILE A 20 -0.11 2.75 4.77
CA ILE A 20 1.15 2.35 4.15
C ILE A 20 2.17 3.44 4.39
N ASP A 21 3.22 3.13 5.16
CA ASP A 21 4.37 4.03 5.36
C ASP A 21 5.46 3.75 4.33
N PHE A 22 5.58 4.63 3.33
CA PHE A 22 6.56 4.48 2.27
C PHE A 22 7.99 4.77 2.73
N ARG A 23 8.20 5.48 3.85
CA ARG A 23 9.55 5.72 4.39
C ARG A 23 10.18 4.40 4.81
N LYS A 24 9.40 3.53 5.45
CA LYS A 24 9.85 2.19 5.86
C LYS A 24 10.07 1.29 4.64
N LEU A 25 9.08 1.26 3.73
CA LEU A 25 9.11 0.36 2.56
C LEU A 25 10.24 0.68 1.59
N THR A 26 10.51 1.96 1.34
CA THR A 26 11.54 2.40 0.39
C THR A 26 12.93 2.59 1.02
N SER A 27 13.10 2.23 2.30
CA SER A 27 14.37 2.43 3.02
C SER A 27 15.56 1.72 2.37
N ARG A 28 15.31 0.63 1.62
CA ARG A 28 16.31 -0.14 0.88
C ARG A 28 16.26 0.07 -0.65
N GLY A 29 15.60 1.13 -1.11
CA GLY A 29 15.52 1.49 -2.54
C GLY A 29 14.40 0.82 -3.34
N ILE A 30 13.89 -0.34 -2.92
CA ILE A 30 12.79 -1.06 -3.58
C ILE A 30 11.81 -1.67 -2.57
N PHE A 31 10.54 -1.75 -2.96
CA PHE A 31 9.49 -2.50 -2.25
C PHE A 31 8.62 -3.25 -3.25
N GLY A 32 7.92 -4.28 -2.80
CA GLY A 32 6.98 -5.05 -3.60
C GLY A 32 5.63 -5.17 -2.92
N ILE A 33 4.58 -5.36 -3.73
CA ILE A 33 3.22 -5.63 -3.27
C ILE A 33 2.88 -7.06 -3.72
N PHE A 34 2.55 -7.94 -2.78
CA PHE A 34 2.33 -9.37 -3.03
C PHE A 34 0.96 -9.81 -2.53
N GLY A 35 0.38 -10.83 -3.16
CA GLY A 35 -0.91 -11.41 -2.78
C GLY A 35 -1.63 -12.10 -3.96
N PRO A 36 -2.64 -12.94 -3.68
CA PRO A 36 -3.38 -13.69 -4.70
C PRO A 36 -4.16 -12.77 -5.65
N THR A 37 -4.56 -13.27 -6.82
CA THR A 37 -5.41 -12.54 -7.76
C THR A 37 -6.71 -12.08 -7.09
N GLY A 38 -7.14 -10.84 -7.38
CA GLY A 38 -8.35 -10.24 -6.77
C GLY A 38 -8.14 -9.60 -5.39
N SER A 39 -6.95 -9.67 -4.80
CA SER A 39 -6.69 -9.13 -3.45
C SER A 39 -6.57 -7.58 -3.35
N GLY A 40 -6.94 -6.83 -4.39
CA GLY A 40 -6.88 -5.35 -4.38
C GLY A 40 -5.49 -4.74 -4.57
N LYS A 41 -4.58 -5.43 -5.28
CA LYS A 41 -3.19 -4.94 -5.53
C LYS A 41 -3.09 -3.83 -6.58
N SER A 42 -4.17 -3.56 -7.32
CA SER A 42 -4.21 -2.64 -8.47
C SER A 42 -5.08 -1.43 -8.19
#